data_AF-A0A9P5EKA9-F1
#
_entry.id   AF-A0A9P5EKA9-F1
#
_cell.length_a   1.000
_cell.length_b   1.000
_cell.length_c   1.000
_cell.angle_alpha   90.00
_cell.angle_beta   90.00
_cell.angle_gamma   90.00
#
_symmetry.space_group_name_H-M   'P 1'
#
loop_
_entity.id
_entity.type
_entity.pdbx_description
1 polymer ?
#
loop_
_entity_poly.entity_id
_entity_poly.type
_entity_poly.pdbx_seq_one_letter_code
_entity_poly.pdbx_strand_id
1 'polypeptide(L)'
;MKFSILTVVAAYAAAAQGAITWTLEKAANPTADQTDAYTKIEAAMRLAVARHSRLGTASKTLRVYYAPGVPTAEANYNGDVRFGSNRSYMNERTALHEISHTLGVGQTAAFDSKCASGNWATALPLLRSWDGASATISCGGSHFWPYGLNYDNEWSETNANRHVQIVNAMIKDGM
;
A
#
# COMPACT_ATOMS: atom_id res chain seq x y z
N MET A 1 -46.26 -36.68 14.53
CA MET A 1 -45.52 -35.47 14.96
C MET A 1 -44.71 -34.98 13.76
N LYS A 2 -45.05 -33.82 13.18
CA LYS A 2 -44.35 -33.26 12.03
C LYS A 2 -43.25 -32.34 12.55
N PHE A 3 -41.98 -32.72 12.37
CA PHE A 3 -40.84 -31.85 12.67
C PHE A 3 -40.54 -31.00 11.45
N SER A 4 -40.84 -29.71 11.52
CA SER A 4 -40.39 -28.72 10.53
C SER A 4 -38.96 -28.31 10.86
N ILE A 5 -38.04 -28.60 9.95
CA ILE A 5 -36.65 -28.12 10.02
C ILE A 5 -36.64 -26.69 9.47
N LEU A 6 -36.33 -25.71 10.32
CA LEU A 6 -36.03 -24.34 9.91
C LEU A 6 -34.58 -24.28 9.42
N THR A 7 -34.40 -24.05 8.12
CA THR A 7 -33.10 -23.74 7.51
C THR A 7 -32.77 -22.28 7.79
N VAL A 8 -31.76 -22.02 8.62
CA VAL A 8 -31.20 -20.66 8.79
C VAL A 8 -30.19 -20.44 7.67
N VAL A 9 -30.53 -19.57 6.72
CA VAL A 9 -29.56 -19.08 5.72
C VAL A 9 -28.83 -17.90 6.32
N ALA A 10 -27.58 -18.10 6.73
CA ALA A 10 -26.71 -17.00 7.11
C ALA A 10 -26.23 -16.30 5.83
N ALA A 11 -26.78 -15.12 5.55
CA ALA A 11 -26.25 -14.23 4.53
C ALA A 11 -24.97 -13.59 5.07
N TYR A 12 -23.82 -14.05 4.59
CA TYR A 12 -22.54 -13.35 4.81
C TYR A 12 -22.56 -12.10 3.95
N ALA A 13 -22.84 -10.95 4.55
CA ALA A 13 -22.58 -9.67 3.92
C ALA A 13 -21.06 -9.54 3.76
N ALA A 14 -20.56 -9.72 2.52
CA ALA A 14 -19.21 -9.32 2.19
C ALA A 14 -19.14 -7.81 2.37
N ALA A 15 -18.53 -7.35 3.47
CA ALA A 15 -18.14 -5.96 3.58
C ALA A 15 -17.31 -5.65 2.33
N ALA A 16 -17.66 -4.59 1.60
CA ALA A 16 -16.82 -4.11 0.52
C ALA A 16 -15.48 -3.70 1.13
N GLN A 17 -14.50 -4.61 1.13
CA GLN A 17 -13.12 -4.26 1.40
C GLN A 17 -12.75 -3.15 0.42
N GLY A 18 -12.09 -2.09 0.91
CA GLY A 18 -11.54 -1.07 0.02
C GLY A 18 -10.71 -1.73 -1.07
N ALA A 19 -10.94 -1.30 -2.31
CA ALA A 19 -10.34 -1.92 -3.47
C ALA A 19 -9.23 -1.01 -3.99
N ILE A 20 -7.97 -1.44 -3.79
CA ILE A 20 -6.89 -0.96 -4.64
C ILE A 20 -7.00 -1.71 -5.96
N THR A 21 -7.22 -0.99 -7.05
CA THR A 21 -7.23 -1.54 -8.42
C THR A 21 -6.10 -0.91 -9.22
N TRP A 22 -5.62 -1.60 -10.25
CA TRP A 22 -4.52 -1.09 -11.07
C TRP A 22 -4.60 -1.56 -12.51
N THR A 23 -4.08 -0.72 -13.40
CA THR A 23 -3.79 -1.06 -14.80
C THR A 23 -2.35 -0.72 -15.09
N LEU A 24 -1.60 -1.63 -15.72
CA LEU A 24 -0.26 -1.36 -16.22
C LEU A 24 -0.33 -0.95 -17.69
N GLU A 25 0.16 0.24 -17.98
CA GLU A 25 0.28 0.75 -19.35
C GLU A 25 1.39 0.01 -20.10
N LYS A 26 1.00 -0.67 -21.18
CA LYS A 26 1.90 -1.49 -22.01
C LYS A 26 1.91 -0.98 -23.44
N ALA A 27 3.10 -0.95 -24.03
CA ALA A 27 3.24 -0.73 -25.47
C ALA A 27 2.54 -1.86 -26.24
N ALA A 28 1.90 -1.52 -27.37
CA ALA A 28 1.22 -2.52 -28.22
C ALA A 28 2.18 -3.58 -28.77
N ASN A 29 3.45 -3.21 -29.01
CA ASN A 29 4.52 -4.11 -29.47
C ASN A 29 5.74 -3.94 -28.54
N PRO A 30 5.78 -4.64 -27.39
CA PRO A 30 6.80 -4.42 -26.38
C PRO A 30 8.17 -4.96 -26.81
N THR A 31 9.24 -4.26 -26.44
CA THR A 31 10.60 -4.78 -26.52
C THR A 31 10.82 -5.91 -25.50
N ALA A 32 11.94 -6.64 -25.62
CA ALA A 32 12.33 -7.64 -24.62
C ALA A 32 12.51 -7.02 -23.22
N ASP A 33 13.11 -5.83 -23.15
CA ASP A 33 13.25 -5.06 -21.91
C ASP A 33 11.88 -4.71 -21.31
N GLN A 34 10.97 -4.14 -22.11
CA GLN A 34 9.61 -3.82 -21.66
C GLN A 34 8.86 -5.07 -21.19
N THR A 35 8.99 -6.19 -21.90
CA THR A 35 8.33 -7.45 -21.54
C THR A 35 8.81 -7.97 -20.19
N ASP A 36 10.12 -7.93 -19.92
CA ASP A 36 10.68 -8.30 -18.62
C ASP A 36 10.22 -7.35 -17.51
N ALA A 37 10.25 -6.03 -17.76
CA ALA A 37 9.76 -5.03 -16.80
C ALA A 37 8.30 -5.28 -16.44
N TYR A 38 7.44 -5.42 -17.45
CA TYR A 38 6.01 -5.64 -17.26
C TYR A 38 5.74 -6.88 -16.42
N THR A 39 6.41 -8.00 -16.73
CA THR A 39 6.23 -9.24 -15.96
C THR A 39 6.53 -9.05 -14.48
N LYS A 40 7.61 -8.32 -14.14
CA LYS A 40 7.99 -8.08 -12.74
C LYS A 40 7.08 -7.08 -12.05
N ILE A 41 6.71 -5.99 -12.73
CA ILE A 41 5.78 -4.97 -12.21
C ILE A 41 4.42 -5.61 -11.92
N GLU A 42 3.89 -6.43 -12.83
CA GLU A 42 2.62 -7.12 -12.60
C GLU A 42 2.68 -8.07 -11.41
N ALA A 43 3.78 -8.81 -11.25
CA ALA A 43 3.97 -9.68 -10.10
C ALA A 43 4.01 -8.88 -8.78
N ALA A 44 4.75 -7.77 -8.75
CA ALA A 44 4.84 -6.88 -7.61
C ALA A 44 3.48 -6.26 -7.24
N MET A 45 2.77 -5.69 -8.22
CA MET A 45 1.47 -5.07 -8.02
C MET A 45 0.41 -6.08 -7.58
N ARG A 46 0.40 -7.30 -8.14
CA ARG A 46 -0.52 -8.35 -7.73
C ARG A 46 -0.34 -8.73 -6.26
N LEU A 47 0.90 -8.85 -5.79
CA LEU A 47 1.19 -9.17 -4.39
C LEU A 47 0.78 -8.02 -3.46
N ALA A 48 1.17 -6.78 -3.80
CA ALA A 48 0.85 -5.61 -3.00
C ALA A 48 -0.68 -5.37 -2.89
N VAL A 49 -1.40 -5.44 -4.01
CA VAL A 49 -2.86 -5.30 -4.02
C VAL A 49 -3.55 -6.43 -3.26
N ALA A 50 -3.12 -7.68 -3.42
CA ALA A 50 -3.66 -8.80 -2.64
C ALA A 50 -3.46 -8.58 -1.14
N ARG A 51 -2.32 -8.01 -0.73
CA ARG A 51 -2.05 -7.67 0.67
C ARG A 51 -2.95 -6.54 1.17
N HIS A 52 -3.15 -5.48 0.38
CA HIS A 52 -4.13 -4.42 0.68
C HIS A 52 -5.54 -4.97 0.83
N SER A 53 -6.00 -5.83 -0.08
CA SER A 53 -7.32 -6.47 0.01
C SER A 53 -7.48 -7.36 1.23
N ARG A 54 -6.40 -7.98 1.72
CA ARG A 54 -6.45 -8.84 2.91
C ARG A 54 -6.45 -8.06 4.23
N LEU A 55 -5.74 -6.94 4.29
CA LEU A 55 -5.37 -6.29 5.56
C LEU A 55 -5.82 -4.84 5.71
N GLY A 56 -6.38 -4.23 4.66
CA GLY A 56 -6.75 -2.83 4.63
C GLY A 56 -8.16 -2.60 4.10
N THR A 57 -8.56 -1.34 4.16
CA THR A 57 -9.83 -0.81 3.64
C THR A 57 -9.64 0.42 2.75
N ALA A 58 -8.39 0.78 2.44
CA ALA A 58 -8.06 1.85 1.50
C ALA A 58 -8.54 1.50 0.09
N SER A 59 -8.97 2.52 -0.66
CA SER A 59 -9.46 2.39 -2.03
C SER A 59 -8.78 3.42 -2.93
N LYS A 60 -8.33 2.97 -4.10
CA LYS A 60 -7.66 3.82 -5.11
C LYS A 60 -7.59 3.05 -6.43
N THR A 61 -7.79 3.74 -7.54
CA THR A 61 -7.47 3.20 -8.87
C THR A 61 -6.12 3.74 -9.30
N LEU A 62 -5.22 2.84 -9.64
CA LEU A 62 -3.83 3.13 -9.95
C LEU A 62 -3.57 3.00 -11.45
N ARG A 63 -2.78 3.93 -11.99
CA ARG A 63 -2.20 3.82 -13.33
C ARG A 63 -0.71 3.54 -13.15
N VAL A 64 -0.29 2.35 -13.59
CA VAL A 64 1.07 1.85 -13.39
C VAL A 64 1.84 1.96 -14.69
N TYR A 65 3.09 2.39 -14.63
CA TYR A 65 3.94 2.59 -15.80
C TYR A 65 5.32 1.97 -15.61
N TYR A 66 5.89 1.48 -16.72
CA TYR A 66 7.34 1.33 -16.84
C TYR A 66 7.92 2.60 -17.45
N ALA A 67 8.73 3.33 -16.66
CA ALA A 67 9.31 4.62 -17.02
C ALA A 67 10.83 4.58 -16.80
N PRO A 68 11.63 4.12 -17.77
CA PRO A 68 13.07 3.90 -17.61
C PRO A 68 13.90 5.09 -17.12
N GLY A 69 13.40 6.33 -17.32
CA GLY A 69 14.02 7.57 -16.84
C GLY A 69 13.85 7.82 -15.33
N VAL A 70 13.01 7.04 -14.64
CA VAL A 70 12.89 7.05 -13.18
C VAL A 70 14.04 6.23 -12.60
N PRO A 71 14.82 6.74 -11.62
CA PRO A 71 15.94 6.00 -11.04
C PRO A 71 15.53 4.71 -10.31
N THR A 72 14.39 4.74 -9.60
CA THR A 72 13.91 3.66 -8.73
C THR A 72 12.43 3.34 -9.02
N ALA A 73 11.53 3.96 -8.27
CA ALA A 73 10.11 4.07 -8.52
C ALA A 73 9.64 5.41 -7.95
N GLU A 74 8.50 5.90 -8.40
CA GLU A 74 7.87 7.09 -7.85
C GLU A 74 6.36 7.04 -8.04
N ALA A 75 5.62 7.67 -7.13
CA ALA A 75 4.19 7.78 -7.20
C ALA A 75 3.70 9.14 -6.73
N ASN A 76 2.46 9.47 -7.07
CA ASN A 76 1.82 10.70 -6.60
C ASN A 76 0.36 10.45 -6.23
N TYR A 77 -0.24 11.42 -5.53
CA TYR A 77 -1.59 11.27 -4.97
C TYR A 77 -2.70 11.02 -6.00
N ASN A 78 -2.49 11.38 -7.28
CA ASN A 78 -3.48 11.17 -8.34
C ASN A 78 -3.66 9.69 -8.74
N GLY A 79 -2.82 8.78 -8.22
CA GLY A 79 -2.86 7.34 -8.52
C GLY A 79 -1.83 6.86 -9.55
N ASP A 80 -0.94 7.73 -10.04
CA ASP A 80 0.17 7.32 -10.90
C ASP A 80 1.27 6.64 -10.09
N VAL A 81 1.71 5.47 -10.55
CA VAL A 81 2.83 4.70 -10.00
C VAL A 81 3.78 4.35 -11.14
N ARG A 82 5.05 4.74 -11.04
CA ARG A 82 6.03 4.58 -12.12
C ARG A 82 7.23 3.80 -11.61
N PHE A 83 7.60 2.73 -12.31
CA PHE A 83 8.80 1.96 -12.01
C PHE A 83 9.90 2.27 -13.03
N GLY A 84 11.11 2.49 -12.52
CA GLY A 84 12.33 2.75 -13.28
C GLY A 84 12.90 1.53 -13.99
N SER A 85 14.06 1.71 -14.63
CA SER A 85 14.76 0.62 -15.34
C SER A 85 15.33 -0.45 -14.40
N ASN A 86 15.64 -0.12 -13.15
CA ASN A 86 16.27 -1.06 -12.23
C ASN A 86 15.28 -2.10 -11.68
N ARG A 87 15.46 -3.38 -12.08
CA ARG A 87 14.61 -4.51 -11.68
C ARG A 87 14.61 -4.80 -10.19
N SER A 88 15.64 -4.37 -9.46
CA SER A 88 15.67 -4.55 -8.00
C SER A 88 14.51 -3.83 -7.32
N TYR A 89 13.93 -2.79 -7.94
CA TYR A 89 12.78 -2.05 -7.41
C TYR A 89 11.43 -2.60 -7.90
N MET A 90 11.38 -3.55 -8.82
CA MET A 90 10.12 -4.15 -9.30
C MET A 90 9.68 -5.32 -8.41
N ASN A 91 9.47 -5.01 -7.14
CA ASN A 91 9.15 -5.98 -6.09
C ASN A 91 7.99 -5.49 -5.20
N GLU A 92 7.46 -6.38 -4.37
CA GLU A 92 6.30 -6.06 -3.51
C GLU A 92 6.59 -4.94 -2.51
N ARG A 93 7.79 -4.87 -1.93
CA ARG A 93 8.17 -3.79 -1.00
C ARG A 93 7.98 -2.43 -1.67
N THR A 94 8.58 -2.24 -2.84
CA THR A 94 8.47 -0.97 -3.58
C THR A 94 7.01 -0.70 -3.93
N ALA A 95 6.28 -1.70 -4.43
CA ALA A 95 4.88 -1.50 -4.80
C ALA A 95 4.03 -1.04 -3.59
N LEU A 96 4.20 -1.65 -2.41
CA LEU A 96 3.51 -1.19 -1.19
C LEU A 96 3.88 0.25 -0.83
N HIS A 97 5.19 0.56 -0.83
CA HIS A 97 5.70 1.90 -0.57
C HIS A 97 5.09 2.95 -1.51
N GLU A 98 5.15 2.72 -2.82
CA GLU A 98 4.60 3.66 -3.81
C GLU A 98 3.09 3.79 -3.72
N ILE A 99 2.36 2.69 -3.45
CA ILE A 99 0.91 2.74 -3.20
C ILE A 99 0.63 3.67 -2.01
N SER A 100 1.44 3.64 -0.94
CA SER A 100 1.26 4.52 0.21
C SER A 100 1.32 6.02 -0.14
N HIS A 101 2.17 6.41 -1.10
CA HIS A 101 2.19 7.78 -1.62
C HIS A 101 0.88 8.13 -2.32
N THR A 102 0.32 7.22 -3.12
CA THR A 102 -0.99 7.45 -3.75
C THR A 102 -2.13 7.58 -2.74
N LEU A 103 -1.93 7.09 -1.52
CA LEU A 103 -2.86 7.15 -0.41
C LEU A 103 -2.65 8.36 0.51
N GLY A 104 -1.60 9.15 0.29
CA GLY A 104 -1.41 10.45 0.95
C GLY A 104 -0.09 10.62 1.67
N VAL A 105 0.67 9.54 1.90
CA VAL A 105 1.99 9.58 2.56
C VAL A 105 2.91 10.51 1.77
N GLY A 106 3.38 11.59 2.39
CA GLY A 106 4.31 12.52 1.75
C GLY A 106 3.74 13.33 0.58
N GLN A 107 2.43 13.31 0.36
CA GLN A 107 1.78 13.94 -0.80
C GLN A 107 0.67 14.94 -0.42
N THR A 108 0.31 15.03 0.87
CA THR A 108 -0.82 15.86 1.33
C THR A 108 -0.44 16.74 2.50
N ALA A 109 -1.06 17.92 2.59
CA ALA A 109 -0.92 18.80 3.75
C ALA A 109 -1.45 18.15 5.04
N ALA A 110 -2.38 17.19 4.92
CA ALA A 110 -2.89 16.42 6.05
C ALA A 110 -1.80 15.51 6.64
N PHE A 111 -1.05 14.78 5.79
CA PHE A 111 0.13 14.04 6.21
C PHE A 111 1.14 14.94 6.92
N ASP A 112 1.50 16.08 6.31
CA ASP A 112 2.48 17.01 6.89
C ASP A 112 2.03 17.53 8.26
N SER A 113 0.75 17.91 8.41
CA SER A 113 0.18 18.38 9.66
C SER A 113 0.18 17.30 10.75
N LYS A 114 -0.15 16.06 10.39
CA LYS A 114 -0.14 14.92 11.32
C LYS A 114 1.27 14.55 11.74
N CYS A 115 2.22 14.58 10.81
CA CYS A 115 3.63 14.39 11.08
C CYS A 115 4.20 15.47 12.00
N ALA A 116 3.89 16.75 11.75
CA ALA A 116 4.38 17.86 12.56
C ALA A 116 3.80 17.84 13.99
N SER A 117 2.54 17.46 14.14
CA SER A 117 1.87 17.40 15.46
C SER A 117 2.12 16.10 16.22
N GLY A 118 2.51 15.02 15.52
CA GLY A 118 2.53 13.66 16.08
C GLY A 118 1.14 13.11 16.44
N ASN A 119 0.06 13.79 16.02
CA ASN A 119 -1.31 13.46 16.42
C ASN A 119 -1.92 12.33 15.58
N TRP A 120 -1.47 11.12 15.86
CA TRP A 120 -1.92 9.88 15.26
C TRP A 120 -2.82 9.10 16.24
N ALA A 121 -4.11 9.45 16.27
CA ALA A 121 -5.07 8.91 17.23
C ALA A 121 -5.28 7.39 17.13
N THR A 122 -5.06 6.79 15.95
CA THR A 122 -5.18 5.35 15.73
C THR A 122 -3.88 4.71 15.27
N ALA A 123 -3.06 5.39 14.45
CA ALA A 123 -1.80 4.81 13.97
C ALA A 123 -0.75 4.66 15.08
N LEU A 124 -0.64 5.60 16.03
CA LEU A 124 0.33 5.52 17.12
C LEU A 124 -0.02 4.42 18.15
N PRO A 125 -1.27 4.30 18.63
CA PRO A 125 -1.65 3.15 19.46
C PRO A 125 -1.44 1.81 18.76
N LEU A 126 -1.73 1.71 17.46
CA LEU A 126 -1.49 0.51 16.67
C LEU A 126 -0.01 0.15 16.65
N LEU A 127 0.87 1.12 16.35
CA LEU A 127 2.31 0.93 16.40
C LEU A 127 2.78 0.44 17.79
N ARG A 128 2.31 1.09 18.86
CA ARG A 128 2.69 0.73 20.23
C ARG A 128 2.21 -0.65 20.66
N SER A 129 1.12 -1.15 20.07
CA SER A 129 0.66 -2.53 20.28
C SER A 129 1.64 -3.57 19.73
N TRP A 130 2.48 -3.18 18.76
CA TRP A 130 3.47 -4.03 18.13
C TRP A 130 4.86 -3.90 18.74
N ASP A 131 5.29 -2.66 18.99
CA ASP A 131 6.68 -2.32 19.27
C ASP A 131 6.89 -1.79 20.70
N GLY A 132 5.83 -1.79 21.50
CA GLY A 132 5.84 -1.36 22.90
C GLY A 132 5.45 0.10 23.10
N ALA A 133 5.17 0.45 24.36
CA ALA A 133 4.57 1.73 24.74
C ALA A 133 5.43 2.97 24.38
N SER A 134 6.75 2.81 24.27
CA SER A 134 7.68 3.89 23.92
C SER A 134 7.80 4.14 22.42
N ALA A 135 7.17 3.33 21.56
CA ALA A 135 7.26 3.51 20.12
C ALA A 135 6.65 4.85 19.66
N THR A 136 7.24 5.44 18.63
CA THR A 136 6.86 6.72 18.02
C THR A 136 6.81 6.59 16.51
N ILE A 137 5.88 7.31 15.88
CA ILE A 137 5.89 7.53 14.43
C ILE A 137 6.74 8.78 14.17
N SER A 138 7.73 8.65 13.30
CA SER A 138 8.56 9.75 12.83
C SER A 138 8.35 9.94 11.33
N CYS A 139 8.38 11.19 10.87
CA CYS A 139 8.27 11.51 9.44
C CYS A 139 9.48 12.31 8.98
N GLY A 140 9.81 12.18 7.69
CA GLY A 140 10.91 12.91 7.07
C GLY A 140 10.70 13.04 5.57
N GLY A 141 10.53 14.27 5.10
CA GLY A 141 10.18 14.54 3.70
C GLY A 141 8.91 13.79 3.32
N SER A 142 8.98 12.99 2.25
CA SER A 142 7.85 12.20 1.77
C SER A 142 7.62 10.89 2.53
N HIS A 143 8.37 10.59 3.60
CA HIS A 143 8.41 9.27 4.23
C HIS A 143 8.01 9.28 5.70
N PHE A 144 7.70 8.08 6.23
CA PHE A 144 7.52 7.83 7.65
C PHE A 144 8.25 6.56 8.11
N TRP A 145 8.48 6.47 9.41
CA TRP A 145 9.05 5.32 10.10
C TRP A 145 8.34 5.09 11.44
N PRO A 146 8.34 3.84 11.95
CA PRO A 146 8.73 2.61 11.28
C PRO A 146 7.68 2.13 10.26
N TYR A 147 8.00 1.07 9.50
CA TYR A 147 7.12 0.43 8.52
C TYR A 147 6.72 1.27 7.30
N GLY A 148 7.51 2.30 6.94
CA GLY A 148 7.37 3.03 5.68
C GLY A 148 7.84 2.23 4.46
N LEU A 149 8.64 1.18 4.67
CA LEU A 149 9.24 0.34 3.62
C LEU A 149 10.15 1.12 2.67
N ASN A 150 10.86 2.11 3.24
CA ASN A 150 11.66 3.09 2.50
C ASN A 150 12.96 2.49 1.93
N TYR A 151 13.46 1.42 2.56
CA TYR A 151 14.69 0.74 2.18
C TYR A 151 14.49 -0.78 2.13
N ASP A 152 15.32 -1.48 1.34
CA ASP A 152 15.21 -2.94 1.17
C ASP A 152 15.39 -3.70 2.49
N ASN A 153 16.21 -3.20 3.42
CA ASN A 153 16.40 -3.81 4.73
C ASN A 153 15.20 -3.65 5.69
N GLU A 154 14.19 -2.86 5.32
CA GLU A 154 12.92 -2.77 6.05
C GLU A 154 11.96 -3.91 5.68
N TRP A 155 12.27 -4.70 4.65
CA TRP A 155 11.39 -5.77 4.18
C TRP A 155 11.38 -6.98 5.11
N SER A 156 10.16 -7.41 5.46
CA SER A 156 9.82 -8.75 5.93
C SER A 156 8.31 -8.96 5.72
N GLU A 157 7.83 -10.20 5.73
CA GLU A 157 6.38 -10.46 5.65
C GLU A 157 5.59 -9.76 6.76
N THR A 158 6.16 -9.71 7.97
CA THR A 158 5.57 -8.99 9.10
C THR A 158 5.53 -7.49 8.83
N ASN A 159 6.62 -6.90 8.36
CA ASN A 159 6.69 -5.46 8.10
C ASN A 159 5.79 -5.06 6.92
N ALA A 160 5.66 -5.91 5.90
CA ALA A 160 4.74 -5.71 4.79
C ALA A 160 3.27 -5.68 5.25
N ASN A 161 2.90 -6.58 6.18
CA ASN A 161 1.57 -6.56 6.78
C ASN A 161 1.35 -5.31 7.63
N ARG A 162 2.32 -4.97 8.49
CA ARG A 162 2.26 -3.78 9.36
C ARG A 162 2.20 -2.49 8.56
N HIS A 163 2.90 -2.40 7.43
CA HIS A 163 2.84 -1.28 6.50
C HIS A 163 1.40 -1.02 6.03
N VAL A 164 0.70 -2.03 5.51
CA VAL A 164 -0.69 -1.88 5.07
C VAL A 164 -1.58 -1.43 6.23
N GLN A 165 -1.44 -2.06 7.40
CA GLN A 165 -2.27 -1.77 8.56
C GLN A 165 -2.03 -0.35 9.12
N ILE A 166 -0.78 0.09 9.22
CA ILE A 166 -0.45 1.42 9.75
C ILE A 166 -0.84 2.52 8.78
N VAL A 167 -0.68 2.33 7.46
CA VAL A 167 -1.15 3.30 6.45
C VAL A 167 -2.68 3.45 6.51
N ASN A 168 -3.42 2.36 6.72
CA ASN A 168 -4.88 2.44 6.91
C ASN A 168 -5.28 3.16 8.21
N ALA A 169 -4.52 2.99 9.28
CA ALA A 169 -4.72 3.75 10.51
C ALA A 169 -4.41 5.24 10.31
N MET A 170 -3.35 5.58 9.56
CA MET A 170 -3.03 6.96 9.20
C MET A 170 -4.16 7.61 8.39
N ILE A 171 -4.71 6.90 7.39
CA ILE A 171 -5.89 7.37 6.64
C ILE A 171 -7.08 7.62 7.59
N LYS A 172 -7.32 6.69 8.53
CA LYS A 172 -8.39 6.83 9.52
C LYS A 172 -8.19 8.04 10.45
N ASP A 173 -6.94 8.42 10.71
CA ASP A 173 -6.60 9.61 11.47
C ASP A 173 -6.79 10.91 10.69
N GLY A 174 -7.11 10.83 9.40
CA GLY A 174 -7.37 11.96 8.53
C GLY A 174 -6.17 12.40 7.69
N MET A 175 -5.23 11.49 7.42
CA MET A 175 -4.27 11.63 6.30
C MET A 175 -5.00 11.56 4.96
#